data_AF-A0A1C5ZKQ7-F1
#
_entry.id   AF-A0A1C5ZKQ7-F1
#
_cell.length_a   1.000
_cell.length_b   1.000
_cell.length_c   1.000
_cell.angle_alpha   90.00
_cell.angle_beta   90.00
_cell.angle_gamma   90.00
#
_symmetry.space_group_name_H-M   'P 1'
#
loop_
_entity.id
_entity.type
_entity.pdbx_description
1 polymer ?
#
loop_
_entity_poly.entity_id
_entity_poly.type
_entity_poly.pdbx_seq_one_letter_code
_entity_poly.pdbx_strand_id
1 'polypeptide(L)'
;MEYKLNEYHKNLSKEDLIEDLIKVSVILNKSYISKNDYISKGKYSASPYIRCFGSWIGALSAAGLETHRSKTDYIKISDEALIEDIKRIAFLLNKDSISTNDYSKYGNYKVQTILSRFNSWSNALTYAELNPTVYKEITDINLFEEIERLWTNKGAQPTTTDIKNGLSKYCLNTYIRRFGGWRNTLKAFLEYIDGTYVFIDKNNSTDNIINTNSPNVNYSKHNTPREPNLKLRFQVLKRDNFKCCICGRSPANTPGLELHIDHVKPWAKGGETTIDNLQTLCSNCNLKKSDSEL
;
A
#
# COMPACT_ATOMS: atom_id res chain seq x y z
N MET A 1 9.48 -43.84 9.77
CA MET A 1 8.49 -43.08 10.58
C MET A 1 7.66 -44.08 11.35
N GLU A 2 7.74 -44.07 12.67
CA GLU A 2 6.82 -44.86 13.50
C GLU A 2 5.52 -44.08 13.64
N TYR A 3 4.43 -44.64 13.13
CA TYR A 3 3.09 -44.06 13.27
C TYR A 3 2.51 -44.50 14.63
N LYS A 4 2.91 -43.81 15.69
CA LYS A 4 2.39 -44.01 17.05
C LYS A 4 1.42 -42.88 17.41
N LEU A 5 0.24 -43.25 17.92
CA LEU A 5 -0.70 -42.30 18.51
C LEU A 5 -0.08 -41.73 19.79
N ASN A 6 -0.10 -40.42 19.94
CA ASN A 6 0.26 -39.77 21.21
C ASN A 6 -0.72 -40.20 22.30
N GLU A 7 -0.23 -40.34 23.54
CA GLU A 7 -1.08 -40.66 24.68
C GLU A 7 -2.20 -39.62 24.84
N TYR A 8 -3.44 -40.09 24.93
CA TYR A 8 -4.60 -39.24 25.09
C TYR A 8 -4.83 -38.93 26.58
N HIS A 9 -4.39 -37.75 27.02
CA HIS A 9 -4.54 -37.31 28.41
C HIS A 9 -5.92 -36.69 28.67
N LYS A 10 -6.93 -37.54 28.91
CA LYS A 10 -8.35 -37.16 29.08
C LYS A 10 -8.63 -36.27 30.30
N ASN A 11 -7.83 -36.39 31.37
CA ASN A 11 -8.00 -35.71 32.65
C ASN A 11 -6.70 -35.03 33.11
N LEU A 12 -6.25 -34.01 32.41
CA LEU A 12 -5.11 -33.18 32.85
C LEU A 12 -5.53 -32.26 33.99
N SER A 13 -4.93 -32.43 35.16
CA SER A 13 -5.12 -31.52 36.29
C SER A 13 -4.31 -30.22 36.09
N LYS A 14 -4.60 -29.19 36.89
CA LYS A 14 -3.81 -27.95 36.86
C LYS A 14 -2.39 -28.21 37.37
N GLU A 15 -2.27 -29.12 38.32
CA GLU A 15 -1.05 -29.57 38.97
C GLU A 15 -0.13 -30.26 37.96
N ASP A 16 -0.66 -31.19 37.15
CA ASP A 16 0.11 -31.88 36.09
C ASP A 16 0.71 -30.89 35.08
N LEU A 17 -0.06 -29.87 34.71
CA LEU A 17 0.37 -28.83 33.77
C LEU A 17 1.49 -27.98 34.39
N ILE A 18 1.34 -27.57 35.64
CA ILE A 18 2.36 -26.79 36.37
C ILE A 18 3.66 -27.60 36.50
N GLU A 19 3.57 -28.87 36.90
CA GLU A 19 4.76 -29.72 37.04
C GLU A 19 5.51 -29.87 35.72
N ASP A 20 4.82 -30.09 34.60
CA ASP A 20 5.48 -30.22 33.31
C ASP A 20 6.14 -28.91 32.86
N LEU A 21 5.49 -27.77 33.14
CA LEU A 21 6.04 -26.45 32.85
C LEU A 21 7.31 -26.15 33.67
N ILE A 22 7.34 -26.55 34.95
CA ILE A 22 8.52 -26.49 35.81
C ILE A 22 9.61 -27.45 35.32
N LYS A 23 9.26 -28.68 34.92
CA LYS A 23 10.22 -29.64 34.36
C LYS A 23 10.92 -29.07 33.13
N VAL A 24 10.16 -28.45 32.22
CA VAL A 24 10.73 -27.77 31.04
C VAL A 24 11.64 -26.60 31.44
N SER A 25 11.30 -25.85 32.49
CA SER A 25 12.12 -24.74 32.95
C SER A 25 13.48 -25.18 33.48
N VAL A 26 13.50 -26.29 34.23
CA VAL A 26 14.72 -26.94 34.73
C VAL A 26 15.55 -27.50 33.57
N ILE A 27 14.92 -28.19 32.61
CA ILE A 27 15.61 -28.76 31.43
C ILE A 27 16.31 -27.68 30.61
N LEU A 28 15.66 -26.53 30.43
CA LEU A 28 16.21 -25.43 29.63
C LEU A 28 17.09 -24.47 30.46
N ASN A 29 17.15 -24.66 31.78
CA ASN A 29 17.80 -23.77 32.74
C ASN A 29 17.37 -22.29 32.55
N LYS A 30 16.06 -22.06 32.47
CA LYS A 30 15.46 -20.72 32.26
C LYS A 30 14.42 -20.42 33.31
N SER A 31 14.45 -19.21 33.88
CA SER A 31 13.43 -18.71 34.82
C SER A 31 12.14 -18.28 34.12
N TYR A 32 12.22 -17.83 32.86
CA TYR A 32 11.09 -17.56 31.98
C TYR A 32 10.99 -18.62 30.87
N ILE A 33 9.80 -19.19 30.65
CA ILE A 33 9.55 -20.16 29.57
C ILE A 33 8.57 -19.58 28.54
N SER A 34 9.05 -19.41 27.30
CA SER A 34 8.17 -19.02 26.21
C SER A 34 7.32 -20.19 25.73
N LYS A 35 6.23 -19.88 25.02
CA LYS A 35 5.39 -20.90 24.38
C LYS A 35 6.22 -21.79 23.42
N ASN A 36 7.20 -21.23 22.72
CA ASN A 36 8.06 -21.99 21.80
C ASN A 36 9.08 -22.85 22.55
N ASP A 37 9.66 -22.34 23.64
CA ASP A 37 10.51 -23.14 24.54
C ASP A 37 9.76 -24.38 25.01
N TYR A 38 8.52 -24.19 25.47
CA TYR A 38 7.67 -25.28 25.91
C TYR A 38 7.24 -26.21 24.77
N ILE A 39 6.88 -25.73 23.57
CA ILE A 39 6.56 -26.60 22.43
C ILE A 39 7.74 -27.51 22.07
N SER A 40 8.98 -27.06 22.27
CA SER A 40 10.18 -27.83 21.91
C SER A 40 10.52 -28.99 22.87
N LYS A 41 10.10 -28.91 24.14
CA LYS A 41 10.50 -29.85 25.22
C LYS A 41 9.38 -30.32 26.13
N GLY A 42 8.21 -29.68 26.06
CA GLY A 42 7.05 -29.96 26.89
C GLY A 42 6.32 -31.22 26.44
N LYS A 43 5.68 -31.87 27.40
CA LYS A 43 4.95 -33.12 27.18
C LYS A 43 3.57 -32.89 26.56
N TYR A 44 2.94 -31.76 26.90
CA TYR A 44 1.58 -31.44 26.47
C TYR A 44 1.54 -30.35 25.39
N SER A 45 0.40 -30.20 24.73
CA SER A 45 0.17 -29.01 23.90
C SER A 45 0.04 -27.76 24.78
N ALA A 46 0.23 -26.57 24.19
CA ALA A 46 0.11 -25.30 24.92
C ALA A 46 -1.36 -24.89 25.21
N SER A 47 -2.35 -25.52 24.56
CA SER A 47 -3.77 -25.14 24.67
C SER A 47 -4.39 -25.42 26.06
N PRO A 48 -4.13 -26.56 26.74
CA PRO A 48 -4.55 -26.82 28.12
C PRO A 48 -4.15 -25.72 29.11
N TYR A 49 -2.95 -25.15 28.97
CA TYR A 49 -2.46 -24.07 29.83
C TYR A 49 -3.32 -22.82 29.72
N ILE A 50 -3.65 -22.40 28.49
CA ILE A 50 -4.50 -21.23 28.26
C ILE A 50 -5.91 -21.49 28.79
N ARG A 51 -6.45 -22.71 28.58
CA ARG A 51 -7.78 -23.08 29.06
C ARG A 51 -7.88 -23.09 30.59
N CYS A 52 -6.89 -23.64 31.28
CA CYS A 52 -6.92 -23.81 32.74
C CYS A 52 -6.52 -22.55 33.52
N PHE A 53 -5.64 -21.71 32.97
CA PHE A 53 -5.05 -20.55 33.65
C PHE A 53 -5.40 -19.20 32.97
N GLY A 54 -6.23 -19.21 31.94
CA GLY A 54 -6.68 -18.04 31.17
C GLY A 54 -5.64 -17.50 30.18
N SER A 55 -4.36 -17.57 30.51
CA SER A 55 -3.27 -17.14 29.63
C SER A 55 -1.97 -17.91 29.89
N TRP A 56 -1.03 -17.85 28.94
CA TRP A 56 0.31 -18.41 29.12
C TRP A 56 1.03 -17.76 30.32
N ILE A 57 0.86 -16.45 30.49
CA ILE A 57 1.43 -15.70 31.61
C ILE A 57 0.81 -16.14 32.94
N GLY A 58 -0.51 -16.38 32.96
CA GLY A 58 -1.20 -16.93 34.14
C GLY A 58 -0.66 -18.31 34.53
N ALA A 59 -0.36 -19.17 33.54
CA ALA A 59 0.27 -20.46 33.79
C ALA A 59 1.70 -20.34 34.35
N LEU A 60 2.53 -19.45 33.79
CA LEU A 60 3.88 -19.18 34.32
C LEU A 60 3.83 -18.67 35.76
N SER A 61 2.92 -17.73 36.05
CA SER A 61 2.71 -17.21 37.39
C SER A 61 2.27 -18.29 38.38
N ALA A 62 1.33 -19.17 37.98
CA ALA A 62 0.89 -20.28 38.80
C ALA A 62 1.98 -21.33 39.05
N ALA A 63 2.94 -21.45 38.12
CA ALA A 63 4.12 -22.30 38.25
C ALA A 63 5.29 -21.65 39.01
N GLY A 64 5.13 -20.41 39.51
CA GLY A 64 6.20 -19.68 40.18
C GLY A 64 7.36 -19.26 39.26
N LEU A 65 7.13 -19.25 37.94
CA LEU A 65 8.11 -18.83 36.94
C LEU A 65 8.00 -17.33 36.65
N GLU A 66 9.06 -16.74 36.09
CA GLU A 66 9.04 -15.35 35.67
C GLU A 66 7.95 -15.13 34.60
N THR A 67 7.15 -14.08 34.77
CA THR A 67 6.03 -13.72 33.89
C THR A 67 6.42 -12.74 32.80
N HIS A 68 7.62 -12.16 32.90
CA HIS A 68 8.13 -11.15 32.00
C HIS A 68 9.49 -11.59 31.48
N ARG A 69 9.74 -11.34 30.20
CA ARG A 69 11.09 -11.43 29.67
C ARG A 69 11.87 -10.21 30.13
N SER A 70 13.05 -10.44 30.71
CA SER A 70 13.99 -9.36 31.01
C SER A 70 14.53 -8.74 29.71
N LYS A 71 15.04 -7.50 29.76
CA LYS A 71 15.72 -6.87 28.61
C LYS A 71 16.86 -7.75 28.08
N THR A 72 17.52 -8.49 28.96
CA THR A 72 18.55 -9.49 28.65
C THR A 72 18.03 -10.71 27.88
N ASP A 73 16.78 -11.13 28.07
CA ASP A 73 16.19 -12.26 27.33
C ASP A 73 15.79 -11.89 25.90
N TYR A 74 15.44 -10.63 25.66
CA TYR A 74 15.25 -10.11 24.30
C TYR A 74 16.57 -9.96 23.53
N ILE A 75 17.68 -9.74 24.25
CA ILE A 75 19.03 -9.67 23.67
C ILE A 75 19.53 -11.06 23.27
N LYS A 76 19.15 -12.13 24.00
CA LYS A 76 19.51 -13.52 23.68
C LYS A 76 18.90 -14.09 22.41
N ILE A 77 17.84 -13.48 21.87
CA ILE A 77 17.32 -13.87 20.54
C ILE A 77 18.45 -13.60 19.55
N SER A 78 18.83 -14.55 18.70
CA SER A 78 19.89 -14.31 17.73
C SER A 78 19.32 -13.63 16.47
N ASP A 79 20.17 -12.98 15.68
CA ASP A 79 19.73 -12.36 14.42
C ASP A 79 19.24 -13.43 13.43
N GLU A 80 19.88 -14.60 13.46
CA GLU A 80 19.49 -15.78 12.69
C GLU A 80 18.07 -16.24 13.06
N ALA A 81 17.73 -16.25 14.36
CA ALA A 81 16.38 -16.65 14.80
C ALA A 81 15.29 -15.69 14.29
N LEU A 82 15.61 -14.40 14.13
CA LEU A 82 14.70 -13.41 13.56
C LEU A 82 14.55 -13.62 12.04
N ILE A 83 15.67 -13.86 11.34
CA ILE A 83 15.69 -14.12 9.89
C ILE A 83 14.93 -15.41 9.54
N GLU A 84 15.16 -16.50 10.27
CA GLU A 84 14.46 -17.76 10.03
C GLU A 84 12.96 -17.65 10.26
N ASP A 85 12.52 -16.84 11.24
CA ASP A 85 11.10 -16.60 11.45
C ASP A 85 10.47 -15.74 10.32
N ILE A 86 11.22 -14.79 9.75
CA ILE A 86 10.83 -14.05 8.54
C ILE A 86 10.67 -15.01 7.35
N LYS A 87 11.67 -15.87 7.09
CA LYS A 87 11.63 -16.89 6.03
C LYS A 87 10.46 -17.85 6.19
N ARG A 88 10.21 -18.32 7.42
CA ARG A 88 9.08 -19.20 7.76
C ARG A 88 7.74 -18.58 7.39
N ILE A 89 7.54 -17.29 7.66
CA ILE A 89 6.27 -16.61 7.35
C ILE A 89 6.12 -16.39 5.84
N ALA A 90 7.20 -16.03 5.15
CA ALA A 90 7.20 -15.93 3.69
C ALA A 90 6.81 -17.26 3.04
N PHE A 91 7.38 -18.38 3.51
CA PHE A 91 7.00 -19.72 3.10
C PHE A 91 5.54 -20.06 3.43
N LEU A 92 5.08 -19.76 4.66
CA LEU A 92 3.71 -20.01 5.10
C LEU A 92 2.67 -19.28 4.23
N LEU A 93 2.97 -18.05 3.81
CA LEU A 93 2.09 -17.23 2.99
C LEU A 93 2.28 -17.44 1.49
N ASN A 94 3.28 -18.23 1.10
CA ASN A 94 3.73 -18.41 -0.29
C ASN A 94 3.98 -17.07 -1.00
N LYS A 95 4.78 -16.20 -0.36
CA LYS A 95 5.14 -14.87 -0.88
C LYS A 95 6.65 -14.66 -0.88
N ASP A 96 7.16 -14.06 -1.95
CA ASP A 96 8.58 -13.68 -2.07
C ASP A 96 8.91 -12.37 -1.33
N SER A 97 7.90 -11.68 -0.78
CA SER A 97 8.02 -10.51 0.08
C SER A 97 6.86 -10.46 1.07
N ILE A 98 7.12 -10.12 2.32
CA ILE A 98 6.09 -10.00 3.37
C ILE A 98 6.13 -8.60 4.00
N SER A 99 4.96 -8.08 4.38
CA SER A 99 4.85 -6.78 5.05
C SER A 99 5.04 -6.90 6.56
N THR A 100 5.29 -5.77 7.23
CA THR A 100 5.28 -5.71 8.71
C THR A 100 3.94 -6.11 9.31
N ASN A 101 2.84 -5.92 8.58
CA ASN A 101 1.50 -6.34 9.00
C ASN A 101 1.32 -7.86 8.89
N ASP A 102 1.80 -8.47 7.81
CA ASP A 102 1.85 -9.93 7.67
C ASP A 102 2.66 -10.53 8.85
N TYR A 103 3.84 -9.98 9.11
CA TYR A 103 4.69 -10.44 10.21
C TYR A 103 4.05 -10.24 11.59
N SER A 104 3.38 -9.11 11.84
CA SER A 104 2.71 -8.87 13.13
C SER A 104 1.62 -9.90 13.44
N LYS A 105 1.02 -10.51 12.41
CA LYS A 105 -0.08 -11.49 12.57
C LYS A 105 0.43 -12.91 12.81
N TYR A 106 1.54 -13.30 12.19
CA TYR A 106 2.03 -14.68 12.17
C TYR A 106 3.42 -14.87 12.80
N GLY A 107 4.11 -13.78 13.14
CA GLY A 107 5.46 -13.78 13.65
C GLY A 107 5.53 -14.13 15.12
N ASN A 108 6.64 -14.76 15.49
CA ASN A 108 6.93 -15.16 16.86
C ASN A 108 7.56 -14.03 17.68
N TYR A 109 8.06 -12.99 17.01
CA TYR A 109 8.76 -11.87 17.61
C TYR A 109 8.05 -10.54 17.33
N LYS A 110 8.44 -9.50 18.06
CA LYS A 110 7.91 -8.14 17.82
C LYS A 110 8.62 -7.54 16.61
N VAL A 111 7.86 -6.92 15.70
CA VAL A 111 8.42 -6.17 14.57
C VAL A 111 9.46 -5.14 15.02
N GLN A 112 9.22 -4.48 16.16
CA GLN A 112 10.18 -3.50 16.69
C GLN A 112 11.55 -4.10 17.04
N THR A 113 11.61 -5.37 17.44
CA THR A 113 12.87 -6.07 17.68
C THR A 113 13.66 -6.21 16.38
N ILE A 114 12.99 -6.55 15.28
CA ILE A 114 13.59 -6.66 13.96
C ILE A 114 14.06 -5.28 13.46
N LEU A 115 13.20 -4.27 13.56
CA LEU A 115 13.55 -2.90 13.15
C LEU A 115 14.75 -2.34 13.92
N SER A 116 14.83 -2.61 15.22
CA SER A 116 15.95 -2.16 16.05
C SER A 116 17.27 -2.86 15.73
N ARG A 117 17.25 -4.06 15.15
CA ARG A 117 18.47 -4.84 14.85
C ARG A 117 18.95 -4.67 13.42
N PHE A 118 18.03 -4.66 12.47
CA PHE A 118 18.34 -4.59 11.04
C PHE A 118 18.19 -3.18 10.46
N ASN A 119 17.91 -2.18 11.29
CA ASN A 119 17.63 -0.77 10.97
C ASN A 119 16.35 -0.52 10.17
N SER A 120 15.98 -1.40 9.24
CA SER A 120 14.76 -1.29 8.44
C SER A 120 14.14 -2.65 8.15
N TRP A 121 12.83 -2.66 7.86
CA TRP A 121 12.15 -3.88 7.43
C TRP A 121 12.68 -4.39 6.10
N SER A 122 13.00 -3.47 5.18
CA SER A 122 13.58 -3.79 3.88
C SER A 122 14.91 -4.55 4.04
N ASN A 123 15.79 -4.07 4.92
CA ASN A 123 17.06 -4.73 5.21
C ASN A 123 16.84 -6.12 5.81
N ALA A 124 15.91 -6.26 6.76
CA ALA A 124 15.59 -7.55 7.35
C ALA A 124 15.11 -8.58 6.31
N LEU A 125 14.33 -8.15 5.31
CA LEU A 125 13.94 -8.99 4.18
C LEU A 125 15.14 -9.36 3.31
N THR A 126 16.05 -8.43 3.04
CA THR A 126 17.29 -8.70 2.30
C THR A 126 18.18 -9.72 3.02
N TYR A 127 18.36 -9.60 4.34
CA TYR A 127 19.07 -10.61 5.15
C TYR A 127 18.36 -11.97 5.16
N ALA A 128 17.04 -11.98 4.97
CA ALA A 128 16.25 -13.19 4.79
C ALA A 128 16.22 -13.70 3.34
N GLU A 129 17.01 -13.13 2.43
CA GLU A 129 17.03 -13.47 0.99
C GLU A 129 15.66 -13.34 0.32
N LEU A 130 14.80 -12.47 0.86
CA LEU A 130 13.50 -12.13 0.30
C LEU A 130 13.56 -10.81 -0.46
N ASN A 131 12.61 -10.63 -1.38
CA ASN A 131 12.46 -9.37 -2.07
C ASN A 131 12.04 -8.28 -1.06
N PRO A 132 12.77 -7.15 -0.99
CA PRO A 132 12.35 -6.04 -0.15
C PRO A 132 10.95 -5.59 -0.59
N THR A 133 10.12 -5.18 0.37
CA THR A 133 8.79 -4.65 0.06
C THR A 133 8.97 -3.35 -0.73
N VAL A 134 8.88 -3.43 -2.05
CA VAL A 134 9.01 -2.26 -2.94
C VAL A 134 7.79 -1.38 -2.71
N TYR A 135 8.00 -0.24 -2.05
CA TYR A 135 7.02 0.84 -2.12
C TYR A 135 6.99 1.31 -3.57
N LYS A 136 5.86 1.11 -4.27
CA LYS A 136 5.65 1.75 -5.56
C LYS A 136 5.54 3.25 -5.30
N GLU A 137 6.61 4.00 -5.61
CA GLU A 137 6.61 5.44 -5.42
C GLU A 137 5.49 6.06 -6.24
N ILE A 138 4.67 6.89 -5.58
CA ILE A 138 3.60 7.60 -6.26
C ILE A 138 4.23 8.84 -6.89
N THR A 139 4.30 8.85 -8.22
CA THR A 139 4.88 9.97 -8.98
C THR A 139 3.99 11.21 -8.92
N ASP A 140 4.57 12.39 -9.17
CA ASP A 140 3.81 13.64 -9.29
C ASP A 140 2.72 13.54 -10.37
N ILE A 141 3.04 12.87 -11.48
CA ILE A 141 2.11 12.63 -12.59
C ILE A 141 0.88 11.87 -12.09
N ASN A 142 1.05 10.79 -11.30
CA ASN A 142 -0.10 10.05 -10.78
C ASN A 142 -0.94 10.88 -9.78
N LEU A 143 -0.31 11.79 -9.03
CA LEU A 143 -1.03 12.71 -8.16
C LEU A 143 -1.81 13.75 -8.98
N PHE A 144 -1.26 14.24 -10.09
CA PHE A 144 -1.90 15.16 -11.01
C PHE A 144 -3.07 14.53 -11.79
N GLU A 145 -2.90 13.29 -12.28
CA GLU A 145 -3.98 12.50 -12.90
C GLU A 145 -5.17 12.34 -11.94
N GLU A 146 -4.87 12.04 -10.67
CA GLU A 146 -5.90 11.92 -9.65
C GLU A 146 -6.59 13.27 -9.36
N ILE A 147 -5.88 14.39 -9.39
CA ILE A 147 -6.48 15.72 -9.22
C ILE A 147 -7.43 16.05 -10.38
N GLU A 148 -7.04 15.78 -11.63
CA GLU A 148 -7.92 15.95 -12.79
C GLU A 148 -9.20 15.10 -12.63
N ARG A 149 -9.04 13.83 -12.25
CA ARG A 149 -10.18 12.92 -12.01
C ARG A 149 -11.13 13.48 -10.95
N LEU A 150 -10.60 13.95 -9.82
CA LEU A 150 -11.38 14.54 -8.74
C LEU A 150 -12.14 15.79 -9.22
N TRP A 151 -11.47 16.66 -9.97
CA TRP A 151 -12.08 17.90 -10.48
C TRP A 151 -13.20 17.60 -11.47
N THR A 152 -12.96 16.64 -12.37
CA THR A 152 -13.94 16.19 -13.36
C THR A 152 -15.14 15.55 -12.66
N ASN A 153 -14.92 14.61 -11.74
CA ASN A 153 -15.98 13.90 -11.04
C ASN A 153 -16.83 14.84 -10.15
N LYS A 154 -16.19 15.79 -9.46
CA LYS A 154 -16.87 16.80 -8.63
C LYS A 154 -17.55 17.89 -9.49
N GLY A 155 -17.03 18.16 -10.69
CA GLY A 155 -17.40 19.31 -11.51
C GLY A 155 -16.99 20.65 -10.92
N ALA A 156 -16.09 20.66 -9.93
CA ALA A 156 -15.58 21.84 -9.24
C ALA A 156 -14.21 21.53 -8.61
N GLN A 157 -13.51 22.58 -8.16
CA GLN A 157 -12.23 22.44 -7.49
C GLN A 157 -12.34 21.52 -6.26
N PRO A 158 -11.54 20.43 -6.18
CA PRO A 158 -11.55 19.56 -5.02
C PRO A 158 -10.95 20.25 -3.79
N THR A 159 -11.55 19.98 -2.64
CA THR A 159 -11.20 20.52 -1.33
C THR A 159 -10.54 19.46 -0.46
N THR A 160 -9.93 19.88 0.65
CA THR A 160 -9.37 18.94 1.63
C THR A 160 -10.43 18.03 2.25
N THR A 161 -11.67 18.51 2.38
CA THR A 161 -12.80 17.74 2.88
C THR A 161 -13.17 16.61 1.90
N ASP A 162 -13.12 16.85 0.60
CA ASP A 162 -13.41 15.82 -0.41
C ASP A 162 -12.44 14.64 -0.30
N ILE A 163 -11.15 14.92 -0.08
CA ILE A 163 -10.13 13.89 0.09
C ILE A 163 -10.34 13.13 1.39
N LYS A 164 -10.63 13.83 2.50
CA LYS A 164 -10.88 13.21 3.81
C LYS A 164 -12.13 12.31 3.78
N ASN A 165 -13.13 12.68 2.99
CA ASN A 165 -14.36 11.90 2.80
C ASN A 165 -14.17 10.72 1.83
N GLY A 166 -12.93 10.44 1.38
CA GLY A 166 -12.62 9.27 0.57
C GLY A 166 -12.88 9.44 -0.92
N LEU A 167 -13.10 10.67 -1.42
CA LEU A 167 -13.26 10.89 -2.86
C LEU A 167 -11.99 10.55 -3.63
N SER A 168 -10.82 10.70 -2.99
CA SER A 168 -9.51 10.43 -3.59
C SER A 168 -9.03 9.00 -3.33
N LYS A 169 -8.37 8.43 -4.34
CA LYS A 169 -7.58 7.21 -4.23
C LYS A 169 -6.42 7.33 -3.24
N TYR A 170 -5.88 8.54 -3.06
CA TYR A 170 -4.73 8.79 -2.19
C TYR A 170 -5.14 9.60 -0.96
N CYS A 171 -4.57 9.26 0.18
CA CYS A 171 -4.79 10.02 1.42
C CYS A 171 -4.27 11.45 1.29
N LEU A 172 -4.90 12.39 1.99
CA LEU A 172 -4.47 13.81 2.03
C LEU A 172 -2.97 13.97 2.38
N ASN A 173 -2.46 13.14 3.30
CA ASN A 173 -1.06 13.16 3.70
C ASN A 173 -0.07 12.85 2.56
N THR A 174 -0.49 12.08 1.55
CA THR A 174 0.33 11.80 0.36
C THR A 174 0.65 13.11 -0.37
N TYR A 175 -0.36 13.94 -0.60
CA TYR A 175 -0.22 15.25 -1.24
C TYR A 175 0.56 16.25 -0.36
N ILE A 176 0.27 16.28 0.94
CA ILE A 176 0.95 17.19 1.88
C ILE A 176 2.45 16.90 1.94
N ARG A 177 2.86 15.62 2.02
CA ARG A 177 4.28 15.24 2.05
C ARG A 177 5.02 15.58 0.75
N ARG A 178 4.30 15.54 -0.37
CA ARG A 178 4.87 15.81 -1.69
C ARG A 178 4.99 17.31 -1.97
N PHE A 179 3.93 18.07 -1.74
CA PHE A 179 3.82 19.48 -2.17
C PHE A 179 3.77 20.51 -1.02
N GLY A 180 3.82 20.06 0.24
CA GLY A 180 3.79 20.97 1.40
C GLY A 180 2.41 21.53 1.75
N GLY A 181 1.32 20.95 1.21
CA GLY A 181 -0.05 21.35 1.53
C GLY A 181 -0.98 21.27 0.32
N TRP A 182 -2.30 21.18 0.57
CA TRP A 182 -3.29 21.01 -0.51
C TRP A 182 -3.35 22.21 -1.47
N ARG A 183 -3.24 23.44 -0.95
CA ARG A 183 -3.18 24.63 -1.82
C ARG A 183 -1.96 24.59 -2.75
N ASN A 184 -0.81 24.16 -2.23
CA ASN A 184 0.40 24.01 -3.03
C ASN A 184 0.29 22.85 -4.03
N THR A 185 -0.41 21.77 -3.66
CA THR A 185 -0.75 20.68 -4.58
C THR A 185 -1.56 21.18 -5.78
N LEU A 186 -2.59 21.99 -5.55
CA LEU A 186 -3.39 22.57 -6.63
C LEU A 186 -2.58 23.56 -7.46
N LYS A 187 -1.71 24.36 -6.82
CA LYS A 187 -0.79 25.26 -7.53
C LYS A 187 0.17 24.48 -8.44
N ALA A 188 0.81 23.43 -7.92
CA ALA A 188 1.71 22.56 -8.66
C ALA A 188 1.01 21.89 -9.85
N PHE A 189 -0.24 21.44 -9.64
CA PHE A 189 -1.06 20.90 -10.72
C PHE A 189 -1.32 21.95 -11.82
N LEU A 190 -1.69 23.18 -11.46
CA LEU A 190 -1.90 24.25 -12.44
C LEU A 190 -0.61 24.62 -13.18
N GLU A 191 0.52 24.70 -12.49
CA GLU A 191 1.84 24.90 -13.11
C GLU A 191 2.17 23.76 -14.09
N TYR A 192 1.76 22.52 -13.78
CA TYR A 192 1.98 21.37 -14.64
C TYR A 192 1.13 21.46 -15.91
N ILE A 193 -0.13 21.86 -15.78
CA ILE A 193 -1.00 22.15 -16.92
C ILE A 193 -0.46 23.30 -17.76
N ASP A 194 0.05 24.36 -17.14
CA ASP A 194 0.61 25.50 -17.87
C ASP A 194 1.97 25.17 -18.49
N GLY A 195 2.62 24.08 -18.06
CA GLY A 195 3.91 23.61 -18.56
C GLY A 195 5.10 24.30 -17.89
N THR A 196 4.88 24.97 -16.76
CA THR A 196 5.90 25.65 -15.97
C THR A 196 6.34 24.86 -14.74
N TYR A 197 5.73 23.70 -14.48
CA TYR A 197 6.08 22.85 -13.34
C TYR A 197 7.44 22.18 -13.52
N VAL A 198 8.26 22.27 -12.48
CA VAL A 198 9.57 21.62 -12.42
C VAL A 198 9.47 20.41 -11.51
N PHE A 199 9.85 19.24 -12.03
CA PHE A 199 9.91 18.02 -11.23
C PHE A 199 11.11 18.09 -10.29
N ILE A 200 10.84 18.11 -8.98
CA ILE A 200 11.88 18.08 -7.95
C ILE A 200 12.17 16.62 -7.63
N ASP A 201 13.35 16.15 -8.00
CA ASP A 201 13.81 14.81 -7.69
C ASP A 201 14.53 14.82 -6.33
N LYS A 202 13.92 14.24 -5.29
CA LYS A 202 14.46 14.29 -3.91
C LYS A 202 15.74 13.48 -3.71
N ASN A 203 16.16 12.72 -4.72
CA ASN A 203 17.36 11.86 -4.69
C ASN A 203 18.56 12.42 -5.46
N ASN A 204 18.40 13.54 -6.20
CA ASN A 204 19.49 14.17 -6.95
C ASN A 204 19.77 15.57 -6.41
N SER A 205 20.66 15.65 -5.41
CA SER A 205 21.38 16.87 -5.07
C SER A 205 22.41 17.19 -6.16
N THR A 206 21.93 17.54 -7.36
CA THR A 206 22.63 18.36 -8.36
C THR A 206 21.61 18.66 -9.46
N ASP A 207 21.52 19.94 -9.82
CA ASP A 207 20.68 20.47 -10.88
C ASP A 207 20.86 19.69 -12.19
N ASN A 208 19.98 18.71 -12.42
CA ASN A 208 19.79 18.11 -13.72
C ASN A 208 18.31 18.18 -14.06
N ILE A 209 17.96 19.26 -14.75
CA ILE A 209 16.67 19.50 -15.37
C ILE A 209 16.46 18.37 -16.40
N ILE A 210 15.66 17.36 -16.04
CA ILE A 210 15.18 16.37 -16.99
C ILE A 210 14.12 17.08 -17.85
N ASN A 211 14.57 17.66 -18.96
CA ASN A 211 13.69 18.05 -20.06
C ASN A 211 13.17 16.77 -20.71
N THR A 212 11.93 16.41 -20.45
CA THR A 212 11.28 15.26 -21.09
C THR A 212 10.88 15.62 -22.52
N ASN A 213 11.86 15.66 -23.42
CA ASN A 213 11.59 15.44 -24.84
C ASN A 213 11.61 13.93 -25.07
N SER A 214 10.45 13.29 -25.02
CA SER A 214 10.33 11.91 -25.45
C SER A 214 10.41 11.87 -26.98
N PRO A 215 11.28 11.03 -27.58
CA PRO A 215 11.43 10.94 -29.01
C PRO A 215 10.22 10.20 -29.61
N ASN A 216 9.52 10.88 -30.49
CA ASN A 216 8.42 10.34 -31.29
C ASN A 216 9.03 9.38 -32.33
N VAL A 217 8.79 8.07 -32.18
CA VAL A 217 9.11 7.09 -33.22
C VAL A 217 7.85 6.89 -34.06
N ASN A 218 7.88 7.48 -35.25
CA ASN A 218 6.76 7.54 -36.20
C ASN A 218 6.55 6.24 -36.97
N TYR A 219 5.38 5.63 -36.80
CA TYR A 219 4.73 4.78 -37.81
C TYR A 219 3.20 4.97 -37.75
N SER A 220 2.69 6.18 -38.00
CA SER A 220 1.26 6.38 -38.22
C SER A 220 1.01 7.56 -39.18
N LYS A 221 -0.12 7.54 -39.91
CA LYS A 221 -0.57 8.63 -40.80
C LYS A 221 -0.90 9.94 -40.05
N HIS A 222 -0.80 9.96 -38.72
CA HIS A 222 -1.15 11.07 -37.85
C HIS A 222 0.08 11.70 -37.22
N ASN A 223 0.03 13.02 -37.04
CA ASN A 223 1.10 13.80 -36.43
C ASN A 223 0.96 13.86 -34.90
N THR A 224 -0.18 13.42 -34.36
CA THR A 224 -0.50 13.43 -32.93
C THR A 224 -1.03 12.07 -32.46
N PRO A 225 -0.74 11.66 -31.20
CA PRO A 225 -1.30 10.45 -30.61
C PRO A 225 -2.82 10.58 -30.47
N ARG A 226 -3.55 9.47 -30.55
CA ARG A 226 -5.02 9.47 -30.43
C ARG A 226 -5.50 9.98 -29.07
N GLU A 227 -4.87 9.53 -27.99
CA GLU A 227 -5.26 9.96 -26.64
C GLU A 227 -4.58 11.29 -26.30
N PRO A 228 -5.34 12.33 -25.88
CA PRO A 228 -4.73 13.57 -25.44
C PRO A 228 -3.97 13.34 -24.13
N ASN A 229 -2.78 13.95 -24.02
CA ASN A 229 -2.06 13.98 -22.75
C ASN A 229 -2.84 14.75 -21.67
N LEU A 230 -2.46 14.57 -20.41
CA LEU A 230 -3.15 15.16 -19.25
C LEU A 230 -3.30 16.69 -19.35
N LYS A 231 -2.27 17.37 -19.84
CA LYS A 231 -2.28 18.83 -20.06
C LYS A 231 -3.38 19.22 -21.04
N LEU A 232 -3.37 18.64 -22.23
CA LEU A 232 -4.34 18.94 -23.29
C LEU A 232 -5.76 18.57 -22.85
N ARG A 233 -5.93 17.41 -22.20
CA ARG A 233 -7.21 16.94 -21.68
C ARG A 233 -7.84 17.94 -20.71
N PHE A 234 -7.08 18.40 -19.71
CA PHE A 234 -7.58 19.39 -18.76
C PHE A 234 -7.83 20.76 -19.41
N GLN A 235 -7.00 21.17 -20.37
CA GLN A 235 -7.22 22.41 -21.13
C GLN A 235 -8.56 22.39 -21.87
N VAL A 236 -8.91 21.27 -22.51
CA VAL A 236 -10.22 21.09 -23.16
C VAL A 236 -11.35 21.14 -22.12
N LEU A 237 -11.24 20.39 -21.02
CA LEU A 237 -12.25 20.40 -19.94
C LEU A 237 -12.47 21.81 -19.37
N LYS A 238 -11.38 22.55 -19.12
CA LYS A 238 -11.41 23.92 -18.60
C LYS A 238 -12.06 24.87 -19.60
N ARG A 239 -11.68 24.80 -20.89
CA ARG A 239 -12.29 25.59 -21.97
C ARG A 239 -13.80 25.36 -22.04
N ASP A 240 -14.22 24.11 -21.89
CA ASP A 240 -15.63 23.70 -21.97
C ASP A 240 -16.37 23.86 -20.62
N ASN A 241 -15.77 24.55 -19.65
CA ASN A 241 -16.30 24.79 -18.30
C ASN A 241 -16.73 23.51 -17.55
N PHE A 242 -16.07 22.38 -17.82
CA PHE A 242 -16.42 21.06 -17.30
C PHE A 242 -17.89 20.71 -17.58
N LYS A 243 -18.40 21.05 -18.77
CA LYS A 243 -19.75 20.73 -19.23
C LYS A 243 -19.70 20.05 -20.58
N CYS A 244 -20.72 19.24 -20.86
CA CYS A 244 -20.91 18.67 -22.19
C CYS A 244 -21.21 19.80 -23.20
N CYS A 245 -20.44 19.90 -24.29
CA CYS A 245 -20.63 20.90 -25.34
C CYS A 245 -21.98 20.79 -26.05
N ILE A 246 -22.57 19.58 -26.10
CA ILE A 246 -23.85 19.34 -26.76
C ILE A 246 -25.05 19.64 -25.85
N CYS A 247 -25.05 19.13 -24.61
CA CYS A 247 -26.24 19.20 -23.75
C CYS A 247 -26.11 20.13 -22.53
N GLY A 248 -24.93 20.72 -22.31
CA GLY A 248 -24.67 21.63 -21.20
C GLY A 248 -24.66 20.99 -19.79
N ARG A 249 -24.95 19.69 -19.67
CA ARG A 249 -24.90 18.98 -18.38
C ARG A 249 -23.46 18.84 -17.88
N SER A 250 -23.30 18.88 -16.56
CA SER A 250 -22.02 18.71 -15.88
C SER A 250 -22.17 17.80 -14.66
N PRO A 251 -21.07 17.23 -14.16
CA PRO A 251 -21.10 16.44 -12.92
C PRO A 251 -21.59 17.25 -11.70
N ALA A 252 -21.40 18.58 -11.73
CA ALA A 252 -21.87 19.48 -10.68
C ALA A 252 -23.40 19.65 -10.62
N ASN A 253 -24.11 19.57 -11.76
CA ASN A 253 -25.57 19.69 -11.80
C ASN A 253 -26.29 18.35 -12.03
N THR A 254 -25.55 17.33 -12.46
CA THR A 254 -26.06 15.99 -12.74
C THR A 254 -25.14 14.96 -12.07
N PRO A 255 -25.41 14.58 -10.81
CA PRO A 255 -24.60 13.60 -10.08
C PRO A 255 -24.49 12.28 -10.85
N GLY A 256 -23.27 11.72 -10.90
CA GLY A 256 -22.99 10.46 -11.62
C GLY A 256 -22.82 10.61 -13.14
N LEU A 257 -22.90 11.83 -13.68
CA LEU A 257 -22.56 12.08 -15.09
C LEU A 257 -21.05 11.99 -15.30
N GLU A 258 -20.61 11.22 -16.29
CA GLU A 258 -19.21 11.16 -16.70
C GLU A 258 -18.97 12.01 -17.96
N LEU A 259 -17.83 12.70 -17.98
CA LEU A 259 -17.36 13.50 -19.11
C LEU A 259 -16.19 12.82 -19.79
N HIS A 260 -16.24 12.81 -21.12
CA HIS A 260 -15.25 12.25 -22.02
C HIS A 260 -14.72 13.37 -22.92
N ILE A 261 -13.46 13.23 -23.35
CA ILE A 261 -12.88 14.10 -24.37
C ILE A 261 -12.94 13.34 -25.69
N ASP A 262 -13.67 13.89 -26.64
CA ASP A 262 -13.92 13.31 -27.96
C ASP A 262 -13.39 14.22 -29.07
N HIS A 263 -13.01 13.63 -30.20
CA HIS A 263 -12.58 14.42 -31.36
C HIS A 263 -13.79 14.90 -32.16
N VAL A 264 -13.88 16.20 -32.44
CA VAL A 264 -14.90 16.78 -33.33
C VAL A 264 -14.86 16.09 -34.69
N LYS A 265 -13.70 16.14 -35.37
CA LYS A 265 -13.38 15.27 -36.50
C LYS A 265 -12.75 13.98 -35.97
N PRO A 266 -13.37 12.80 -36.15
CA PRO A 266 -12.87 11.55 -35.61
C PRO A 266 -11.40 11.30 -35.98
N TRP A 267 -10.61 10.81 -35.02
CA TRP A 267 -9.19 10.52 -35.25
C TRP A 267 -9.00 9.58 -36.45
N ALA A 268 -9.81 8.51 -36.55
CA ALA A 268 -9.79 7.58 -37.67
C ALA A 268 -10.05 8.22 -39.07
N LYS A 269 -10.63 9.42 -39.13
CA LYS A 269 -10.91 10.17 -40.37
C LYS A 269 -9.88 11.26 -40.65
N GLY A 270 -8.71 11.24 -40.02
CA GLY A 270 -7.71 12.28 -40.21
C GLY A 270 -7.93 13.50 -39.30
N GLY A 271 -8.58 13.33 -38.15
CA GLY A 271 -8.67 14.36 -37.12
C GLY A 271 -7.47 14.29 -36.18
N GLU A 272 -6.75 15.39 -36.00
CA GLU A 272 -5.61 15.44 -35.09
C GLU A 272 -6.05 15.73 -33.65
N THR A 273 -5.28 15.28 -32.67
CA THR A 273 -5.51 15.49 -31.24
C THR A 273 -4.97 16.86 -30.83
N THR A 274 -5.72 17.90 -31.16
CA THR A 274 -5.40 19.31 -30.88
C THR A 274 -6.50 19.96 -30.06
N ILE A 275 -6.20 21.09 -29.42
CA ILE A 275 -7.18 21.81 -28.59
C ILE A 275 -8.46 22.12 -29.36
N ASP A 276 -8.35 22.51 -30.64
CA ASP A 276 -9.50 22.91 -31.48
C ASP A 276 -10.33 21.72 -31.97
N ASN A 277 -9.71 20.55 -32.16
CA ASN A 277 -10.40 19.36 -32.64
C ASN A 277 -10.91 18.46 -31.51
N LEU A 278 -10.71 18.83 -30.25
CA LEU A 278 -11.22 18.10 -29.09
C LEU A 278 -12.40 18.85 -28.46
N GLN A 279 -13.37 18.10 -27.93
CA GLN A 279 -14.53 18.62 -27.21
C GLN A 279 -14.92 17.73 -26.02
N THR A 280 -15.52 18.34 -25.01
CA THR A 280 -16.03 17.64 -23.83
C THR A 280 -17.46 17.16 -24.07
N LEU A 281 -17.70 15.85 -24.00
CA LEU A 281 -19.03 15.24 -24.15
C LEU A 281 -19.38 14.38 -22.94
N CYS A 282 -20.65 14.38 -22.53
CA CYS A 282 -21.11 13.39 -21.56
C CYS A 282 -21.31 12.01 -22.21
N SER A 283 -21.28 10.92 -21.43
CA SER A 283 -21.40 9.54 -21.95
C SER A 283 -22.56 9.38 -22.95
N ASN A 284 -23.73 9.96 -22.66
CA ASN A 284 -24.90 9.89 -23.53
C ASN A 284 -24.71 10.61 -24.87
N CYS A 285 -24.08 11.78 -24.87
CA CYS A 285 -23.84 12.55 -26.09
C CYS A 285 -22.69 11.93 -26.90
N ASN A 286 -21.66 11.43 -26.22
CA ASN A 286 -20.53 10.76 -26.84
C ASN A 286 -20.98 9.50 -27.61
N LEU A 287 -21.82 8.67 -26.97
CA LEU A 287 -22.40 7.47 -27.60
C LEU A 287 -23.28 7.82 -28.81
N LYS A 288 -24.02 8.93 -28.76
CA LYS A 288 -24.84 9.39 -29.88
C LYS A 288 -24.01 9.90 -31.06
N LYS A 289 -22.83 10.47 -30.80
CA LYS A 289 -21.95 11.01 -31.84
C LYS A 289 -21.22 9.90 -32.60
N SER A 290 -20.65 8.91 -31.91
CA SER A 290 -19.86 7.83 -32.54
C SER A 290 -18.86 8.40 -33.58
N ASP A 291 -18.92 7.98 -34.84
CA ASP A 291 -18.00 8.42 -35.91
C ASP A 291 -18.52 9.63 -36.72
N SER A 292 -19.55 10.32 -36.25
CA SER A 292 -20.10 11.51 -36.94
C SER A 292 -19.39 12.80 -36.51
N GLU A 293 -19.33 13.78 -37.43
CA GLU A 293 -18.86 15.14 -37.17
C GLU A 293 -20.05 15.95 -36.69
N LEU A 294 -20.14 16.18 -35.37
CA LEU A 294 -21.19 16.97 -34.71
C LEU A 294 -20.56 17.82 -33.60
#